data_AF-A0A178UX47-F1
#
_entry.id   AF-A0A178UX47-F1
#
_cell.length_a   1.000
_cell.length_b   1.000
_cell.length_c   1.000
_cell.angle_alpha   90.00
_cell.angle_beta   90.00
_cell.angle_gamma   90.00
#
_symmetry.space_group_name_H-M   'P 1'
#
loop_
_entity.id
_entity.type
_entity.pdbx_description
1 polymer ?
#
loop_
_entity_poly.entity_id
_entity_poly.type
_entity_poly.pdbx_seq_one_letter_code
_entity_poly.pdbx_strand_id
1 'polypeptide(L)' 'MKVQLQLYDGRALSASIPKHITCTVVETQLPMKGLTSAPRYKRALLDNGSTIQVPSYLEAGEKIVINTEDDSFVKRDNK' A
#
# COMPACT_ATOMS: atom_id res chain seq x y z
N MET A 1 -10.47 -9.47 -6.41
CA MET A 1 -10.86 -8.69 -5.21
C MET A 1 -12.36 -8.52 -5.23
N LYS A 2 -13.07 -8.87 -4.14
CA LYS A 2 -14.53 -8.69 -4.03
C LYS A 2 -14.78 -7.42 -3.21
N VAL A 3 -15.59 -6.50 -3.72
CA VAL A 3 -16.02 -5.28 -3.04
C VAL A 3 -17.52 -5.34 -2.79
N GLN A 4 -17.98 -4.85 -1.65
CA GLN A 4 -19.42 -4.78 -1.36
C GLN A 4 -19.92 -3.42 -1.83
N LEU A 5 -20.85 -3.43 -2.78
CA LEU A 5 -21.50 -2.22 -3.27
C LEU A 5 -22.90 -2.14 -2.66
N GLN A 6 -23.16 -1.10 -1.89
CA GLN A 6 -24.49 -0.81 -1.39
C GLN A 6 -25.20 0.05 -2.43
N LEU A 7 -26.22 -0.51 -3.07
CA LEU A 7 -27.06 0.19 -4.04
C LEU A 7 -28.33 0.66 -3.35
N TYR A 8 -28.73 1.89 -3.60
CA TYR A 8 -30.02 2.44 -3.22
C TYR A 8 -30.69 3.02 -4.46
N ASP A 9 -31.89 2.52 -4.78
CA ASP A 9 -32.69 2.96 -5.92
C ASP A 9 -31.94 2.91 -7.27
N GLY A 10 -31.20 1.81 -7.50
CA GLY A 10 -30.38 1.62 -8.71
C GLY A 10 -29.10 2.47 -8.77
N ARG A 11 -28.84 3.32 -7.77
CA ARG A 11 -27.62 4.14 -7.66
C ARG A 11 -26.68 3.57 -6.61
N ALA A 12 -25.38 3.52 -6.93
CA ALA A 12 -24.36 3.13 -5.98
C ALA A 12 -24.23 4.22 -4.90
N LEU A 13 -24.55 3.87 -3.65
CA LEU A 13 -24.55 4.81 -2.53
C LEU A 13 -23.24 4.73 -1.73
N SER A 14 -22.75 3.50 -1.50
CA SER A 14 -21.47 3.27 -0.83
C SER A 14 -20.77 2.04 -1.39
N ALA A 15 -19.44 2.08 -1.40
CA ALA A 15 -18.60 0.94 -1.73
C ALA A 15 -17.75 0.61 -0.50
N SER A 16 -17.94 -0.58 0.06
CA SER A 16 -17.08 -1.09 1.12
C SER A 16 -15.99 -1.95 0.51
N ILE A 17 -14.76 -1.49 0.70
CA ILE A 17 -13.54 -2.15 0.28
C ILE A 17 -13.00 -2.93 1.49
N PRO A 18 -12.42 -4.13 1.31
CA PRO A 18 -11.77 -4.83 2.41
C PRO A 18 -10.70 -3.95 3.05
N LYS A 19 -10.72 -3.87 4.40
CA LYS A 19 -9.76 -3.08 5.19
C LYS A 19 -8.29 -3.41 4.87
N HIS A 20 -8.02 -4.64 4.46
CA HIS A 20 -6.68 -5.10 4.12
C HIS A 20 -6.64 -5.57 2.67
N ILE A 21 -5.74 -4.98 1.89
CA ILE A 21 -5.46 -5.42 0.52
C ILE A 21 -3.99 -5.73 0.36
N THR A 22 -3.68 -6.73 -0.45
CA THR A 22 -2.30 -7.05 -0.83
C THR A 22 -1.96 -6.27 -2.09
N CYS A 23 -0.97 -5.39 -2.00
CA CYS A 23 -0.42 -4.60 -3.09
C CYS A 23 1.03 -5.02 -3.35
N THR A 24 1.48 -4.80 -4.58
CA THR A 24 2.88 -5.07 -4.96
C THR A 24 3.64 -3.76 -5.00
N VAL A 25 4.82 -3.71 -4.39
CA VAL A 25 5.71 -2.56 -4.46
C VAL A 25 6.32 -2.49 -5.86
N VAL A 26 5.99 -1.45 -6.64
CA VAL A 26 6.52 -1.24 -8.00
C VAL A 26 7.89 -0.57 -7.93
N GLU A 27 7.99 0.50 -7.17
CA GLU A 27 9.24 1.26 -7.02
C GLU A 27 9.38 1.75 -5.58
N THR A 28 10.61 1.92 -5.12
CA THR A 28 10.88 2.53 -3.82
C THR A 28 11.85 3.68 -3.98
N GLN A 29 11.63 4.73 -3.21
CA GLN A 29 12.50 5.89 -3.24
C GLN A 29 13.88 5.52 -2.69
N LEU A 30 14.91 5.65 -3.54
CA LEU A 30 16.29 5.39 -3.17
C LEU A 30 16.74 6.41 -2.10
N PRO A 31 17.55 5.99 -1.12
CA PRO A 31 18.13 6.92 -0.17
C PRO A 31 18.95 7.96 -0.95
N MET A 32 18.68 9.24 -0.72
CA MET A 32 19.47 10.33 -1.31
C MET A 32 20.93 10.16 -0.87
N LYS A 33 21.84 10.08 -1.85
CA LYS A 33 23.29 10.05 -1.61
C LYS A 33 23.67 11.28 -0.78
N GLY A 34 24.02 11.07 0.50
CA GLY A 34 24.45 12.15 1.40
C GLY A 34 23.90 12.07 2.82
N LEU A 35 22.87 11.26 3.09
CA LEU A 35 22.40 10.99 4.45
C LEU A 35 23.19 9.84 5.07
N THR A 36 23.94 10.12 6.13
CA THR A 36 24.70 9.13 6.94
C THR A 36 23.82 8.16 7.73
N SER A 37 22.51 8.44 7.81
CA SER A 37 21.50 7.55 8.37
C SER A 37 20.48 7.19 7.31
N ALA A 38 20.34 5.90 7.01
CA ALA A 38 19.23 5.42 6.21
C ALA A 38 17.91 5.74 6.96
N PRO A 39 16.93 6.37 6.31
CA PRO A 39 15.65 6.65 6.96
C PRO A 39 14.97 5.32 7.32
N ARG A 40 14.38 5.25 8.52
CA ARG A 40 13.71 4.03 9.04
C ARG A 40 12.52 3.61 8.15
N TYR A 41 11.93 4.58 7.46
CA TYR A 41 10.86 4.41 6.50
C TYR A 41 11.23 5.08 5.18
N LYS A 42 10.85 4.46 4.06
CA LYS A 42 10.98 5.01 2.71
C LYS A 42 9.62 5.09 2.05
N ARG A 43 9.48 5.97 1.07
CA ARG A 43 8.28 6.01 0.23
C ARG A 43 8.37 4.89 -0.81
N ALA A 44 7.28 4.17 -0.98
CA ALA A 44 7.13 3.12 -1.99
C ALA A 44 5.90 3.40 -2.84
N LEU A 45 6.06 3.27 -4.16
CA LEU A 45 5.01 3.27 -5.14
C LEU A 45 4.44 1.87 -5.24
N LEU A 46 3.12 1.75 -5.11
CA LEU A 46 2.40 0.51 -5.24
C LEU A 46 1.87 0.32 -6.68
N ASP A 47 1.48 -0.90 -7.00
CA ASP A 47 0.88 -1.28 -8.30
C ASP A 47 -0.45 -0.60 -8.60
N ASN A 48 -1.16 -0.13 -7.58
CA ASN A 48 -2.36 0.69 -7.72
C ASN A 48 -2.06 2.19 -7.97
N GLY A 49 -0.79 2.61 -7.98
CA GLY A 49 -0.36 4.00 -8.15
C GLY A 49 -0.30 4.82 -6.85
N SER A 50 -0.74 4.27 -5.72
CA SER A 50 -0.64 4.94 -4.41
C SER A 50 0.80 4.90 -3.90
N THR A 51 1.21 5.99 -3.24
CA THR A 51 2.53 6.08 -2.60
C THR A 51 2.37 6.02 -1.09
N ILE A 52 2.96 5.02 -0.44
CA ILE A 52 2.86 4.84 1.01
C ILE A 52 4.24 4.82 1.69
N GLN A 53 4.28 4.97 3.01
CA GLN A 53 5.50 4.78 3.79
C GLN A 53 5.66 3.32 4.17
N VAL A 54 6.77 2.72 3.71
CA VAL A 54 7.11 1.34 4.02
C VAL A 54 8.44 1.28 4.78
N PRO A 55 8.65 0.28 5.64
CA PRO A 55 9.95 0.01 6.23
C PRO A 55 11.08 -0.07 5.20
N SER A 56 12.27 0.40 5.56
CA SER A 56 13.42 0.48 4.66
C SER A 56 13.92 -0.86 4.12
N TYR A 57 13.60 -1.97 4.78
CA TYR A 57 13.98 -3.34 4.37
C TYR A 57 13.15 -3.92 3.22
N LEU A 58 12.05 -3.28 2.81
CA LEU A 58 11.21 -3.77 1.70
C LEU A 58 11.78 -3.33 0.36
N GLU A 59 11.74 -4.17 -0.67
CA GLU A 59 12.26 -3.86 -2.00
C GLU A 59 11.15 -3.84 -3.05
N ALA A 60 11.47 -3.35 -4.26
CA ALA A 60 10.57 -3.44 -5.39
C ALA A 60 10.33 -4.91 -5.77
N GLY A 61 9.09 -5.26 -6.09
CA GLY A 61 8.63 -6.62 -6.37
C GLY A 61 8.02 -7.35 -5.17
N GLU A 62 8.16 -6.81 -3.95
CA GLU A 62 7.60 -7.41 -2.74
C GLU A 62 6.09 -7.19 -2.63
N LYS A 63 5.39 -8.22 -2.12
CA LYS A 63 3.97 -8.12 -1.79
C LYS A 63 3.81 -7.70 -0.34
N ILE A 64 3.01 -6.65 -0.16
CA ILE A 64 2.73 -6.09 1.16
C ILE A 64 1.24 -5.94 1.35
N VAL A 65 0.80 -6.12 2.58
CA VAL A 65 -0.57 -5.87 3.00
C VAL A 65 -0.65 -4.47 3.55
N ILE A 66 -1.53 -3.66 2.97
CA ILE A 66 -1.79 -2.28 3.38
C ILE A 66 -3.19 -2.17 3.95
N ASN A 67 -3.37 -1.21 4.86
CA ASN A 67 -4.69 -0.82 5.34
C ASN A 67 -5.25 0.24 4.40
N THR A 68 -6.42 -0.01 3.80
CA THR A 68 -7.08 0.93 2.88
C THR A 68 -7.78 2.10 3.60
N GLU A 69 -7.92 2.05 4.93
CA GLU A 69 -8.50 3.15 5.71
C GLU A 69 -7.49 4.30 5.93
N ASP A 70 -6.22 3.96 6.17
CA ASP A 70 -5.17 4.93 6.55
C ASP A 70 -3.91 4.89 5.65
N ASP A 71 -3.94 4.10 4.58
CA ASP A 71 -2.79 3.83 3.69
C ASP A 71 -1.52 3.33 4.43
N SER A 72 -1.72 2.71 5.60
CA SER A 72 -0.62 2.24 6.46
C SER A 72 -0.16 0.85 6.07
N PHE A 73 1.16 0.63 6.13
CA PHE A 73 1.75 -0.69 5.99
C PHE A 73 1.37 -1.56 7.19
N VAL A 74 0.77 -2.73 6.95
CA VAL A 74 0.36 -3.67 8.01
C VAL A 74 1.39 -4.76 8.17
N LYS A 75 1.70 -5.49 7.08
CA LYS A 75 2.64 -6.61 7.10
C LYS A 75 3.15 -6.93 5.70
N ARG A 76 4.29 -7.62 5.62
CA ARG A 76 4.75 -8.27 4.39
C ARG A 76 3.95 -9.55 4.17
N ASP A 77 3.52 -9.78 2.94
CA ASP A 77 2.82 -11.01 2.55
C ASP A 77 3.87 -12.10 2.27
N ASN A 78 4.29 -12.82 3.31
CA ASN A 78 5.08 -14.04 3.15
C ASN A 78 4.12 -15.15 2.70
N LYS A 79 4.07 -15.38 1.39
CA LYS A 79 3.33 -16.51 0.82
C LYS A 79 4.11 -17.81 0.93
#